data_AF-A0A524BG36-F1
#
_entry.id   AF-A0A524BG36-F1
#
_cell.length_a   1.000
_cell.length_b   1.000
_cell.length_c   1.000
_cell.angle_alpha   90.00
_cell.angle_beta   90.00
_cell.angle_gamma   90.00
#
_symmetry.space_group_name_H-M   'P 1'
#
loop_
_entity.id
_entity.type
_entity.pdbx_description
1 polymer ?
#
loop_
_entity_poly.entity_id
_entity_poly.type
_entity_poly.pdbx_seq_one_letter_code
_entity_poly.pdbx_strand_id
1 'polypeptide(L)'
;GESSAPVESVSASGEVVGGSGIVKECPQGHPARGVLSAVTFPGRSSAAHDGVVGTIYNDTDHTIGVDSDGTGEISCFLNPGRNTMFAGSMGVRESRSVHMPHEVKEASEMFWLYLSARMHQGVTAVGFLDPNRGEPQVFASQRVSNLHSACPPDEKPASTGEMEQASHEALTGDAIGALWIERLRDDKNVARQGTGWDGWAVNDWARIDLRVYELGSC
;
A
#
# COMPACT_ATOMS: atom_id res chain seq x y z
N GLY A 1 -2.34 52.74 12.89
CA GLY A 1 -2.41 51.33 12.43
C GLY A 1 -1.06 50.74 12.72
N GLU A 2 -0.98 49.77 13.64
CA GLU A 2 -1.25 48.34 13.36
C GLU A 2 -0.28 47.80 12.31
N SER A 3 0.38 46.67 12.46
CA SER A 3 0.63 45.76 13.58
C SER A 3 1.73 44.80 13.08
N SER A 4 2.46 44.25 14.02
CA SER A 4 3.55 43.27 13.94
C SER A 4 3.26 41.97 13.17
N ALA A 5 4.26 41.44 12.46
CA ALA A 5 4.99 40.22 12.86
C ALA A 5 6.19 39.95 11.92
N PRO A 6 7.37 39.53 12.44
CA PRO A 6 8.43 38.96 11.60
C PRO A 6 8.05 37.53 11.25
N VAL A 7 8.16 37.17 9.97
CA VAL A 7 7.99 35.77 9.54
C VAL A 7 9.23 35.01 10.00
N GLU A 8 9.08 34.22 11.06
CA GLU A 8 10.11 33.29 11.51
C GLU A 8 10.40 32.27 10.41
N SER A 9 11.69 32.11 10.16
CA SER A 9 12.31 31.10 9.33
C SER A 9 11.95 29.70 9.79
N VAL A 10 11.21 28.95 8.97
CA VAL A 10 11.17 27.49 9.09
C VAL A 10 12.38 26.94 8.37
N SER A 11 13.38 26.56 9.15
CA SER A 11 14.47 25.69 8.69
C SER A 11 13.88 24.32 8.37
N ALA A 12 13.68 24.02 7.09
CA ALA A 12 13.48 22.66 6.64
C ALA A 12 14.82 21.91 6.72
N SER A 13 15.18 21.43 7.91
CA SER A 13 16.26 20.47 8.09
C SER A 13 15.69 19.06 8.00
N GLY A 14 15.74 18.51 6.80
CA GLY A 14 15.38 17.14 6.49
C GLY A 14 15.98 16.81 5.13
N GLU A 15 17.31 16.61 5.13
CA GLU A 15 18.09 16.25 3.96
C GLU A 15 17.60 14.88 3.43
N VAL A 16 16.81 14.90 2.35
CA VAL A 16 16.53 13.69 1.57
C VAL A 16 17.76 13.44 0.70
N VAL A 17 18.73 12.71 1.27
CA VAL A 17 19.94 12.32 0.54
C VAL A 17 19.61 11.19 -0.43
N GLY A 18 19.69 11.50 -1.72
CA GLY A 18 20.31 10.62 -2.71
C GLY A 18 19.38 9.86 -3.67
N GLY A 19 19.21 10.43 -4.87
CA GLY A 19 18.75 9.71 -6.06
C GLY A 19 18.28 10.67 -7.14
N SER A 20 19.10 10.92 -8.15
CA SER A 20 18.80 11.80 -9.29
C SER A 20 17.52 11.37 -10.02
N GLY A 21 16.40 12.02 -9.73
CA GLY A 21 15.13 11.82 -10.42
C GLY A 21 14.05 12.54 -9.65
N ILE A 22 13.11 13.17 -10.34
CA ILE A 22 11.99 13.91 -9.75
C ILE A 22 11.34 13.08 -8.62
N VAL A 23 11.36 13.59 -7.38
CA VAL A 23 10.54 13.08 -6.27
C VAL A 23 9.08 13.28 -6.69
N LYS A 24 8.45 12.24 -7.21
CA LYS A 24 7.07 12.30 -7.69
C LYS A 24 6.14 12.05 -6.52
N GLU A 25 5.31 13.04 -6.17
CA GLU A 25 4.23 12.83 -5.22
C GLU A 25 3.27 11.75 -5.71
N CYS A 26 2.72 10.96 -4.78
CA CYS A 26 1.72 9.96 -5.13
C CYS A 26 0.47 10.61 -5.74
N PRO A 27 -0.14 10.00 -6.78
CA PRO A 27 -1.30 10.58 -7.46
C PRO A 27 -2.50 10.72 -6.52
N GLN A 28 -3.02 11.93 -6.37
CA GLN A 28 -4.20 12.17 -5.52
C GLN A 28 -5.50 11.90 -6.27
N GLY A 29 -6.51 11.45 -5.51
CA GLY A 29 -7.86 11.24 -6.01
C GLY A 29 -8.01 9.98 -6.87
N HIS A 30 -9.20 9.82 -7.43
CA HIS A 30 -9.60 8.66 -8.21
C HIS A 30 -9.39 8.93 -9.72
N PRO A 31 -9.07 7.91 -10.54
CA PRO A 31 -8.75 6.53 -10.14
C PRO A 31 -7.32 6.38 -9.59
N ALA A 32 -7.02 5.20 -9.05
CA ALA A 32 -5.65 4.74 -8.84
C ALA A 32 -4.87 4.79 -10.16
N ARG A 33 -3.59 5.16 -10.11
CA ARG A 33 -2.77 5.44 -11.29
C ARG A 33 -1.32 5.02 -11.09
N GLY A 34 -0.62 4.80 -12.20
CA GLY A 34 0.79 4.37 -12.18
C GLY A 34 0.92 3.00 -11.55
N VAL A 35 1.95 2.78 -10.73
CA VAL A 35 2.18 1.49 -10.08
C VAL A 35 1.03 1.10 -9.15
N LEU A 36 0.36 2.08 -8.53
CA LEU A 36 -0.77 1.87 -7.61
C LEU A 36 -2.03 1.30 -8.29
N SER A 37 -2.01 1.14 -9.62
CA SER A 37 -3.07 0.51 -10.40
C SER A 37 -2.53 -0.75 -11.08
N ALA A 38 -2.65 -1.89 -10.42
CA ALA A 38 -2.35 -3.22 -10.96
C ALA A 38 -3.64 -3.93 -11.39
N VAL A 39 -4.46 -3.22 -12.16
CA VAL A 39 -5.77 -3.67 -12.60
C VAL A 39 -5.62 -4.35 -13.96
N THR A 40 -6.02 -5.61 -14.08
CA THR A 40 -6.08 -6.30 -15.38
C THR A 40 -7.46 -6.86 -15.64
N PHE A 41 -7.93 -6.70 -16.87
CA PHE A 41 -9.25 -7.15 -17.29
C PHE A 41 -9.11 -8.19 -18.40
N PRO A 42 -9.37 -9.48 -18.13
CA PRO A 42 -9.41 -10.45 -19.21
C PRO A 42 -10.58 -10.13 -20.15
N GLY A 43 -10.31 -10.21 -21.44
CA GLY A 43 -11.35 -10.17 -22.45
C GLY A 43 -12.31 -11.36 -22.28
N ARG A 44 -13.52 -11.08 -21.77
CA ARG A 44 -14.75 -11.90 -21.91
C ARG A 44 -14.78 -13.35 -21.41
N SER A 45 -13.70 -13.96 -20.88
CA SER A 45 -13.77 -15.32 -20.32
C SER A 45 -13.58 -15.35 -18.80
N SER A 46 -14.69 -15.14 -18.10
CA SER A 46 -15.19 -15.89 -16.93
C SER A 46 -14.33 -16.21 -15.69
N ALA A 47 -13.11 -15.71 -15.54
CA ALA A 47 -12.53 -15.62 -14.21
C ALA A 47 -12.85 -14.22 -13.68
N ALA A 48 -13.83 -14.13 -12.77
CA ALA A 48 -13.93 -12.98 -11.89
C ALA A 48 -12.55 -12.82 -11.27
N HIS A 49 -11.86 -11.72 -11.56
CA HIS A 49 -10.72 -11.38 -10.74
C HIS A 49 -11.32 -10.65 -9.56
N ASP A 50 -11.39 -11.36 -8.43
CA ASP A 50 -11.43 -10.70 -7.13
C ASP A 50 -10.34 -9.64 -7.10
N GLY A 51 -10.53 -8.64 -6.27
CA GLY A 51 -9.64 -7.50 -6.30
C GLY A 51 -9.90 -6.57 -5.16
N VAL A 52 -8.94 -5.69 -4.94
CA VAL A 52 -9.01 -4.72 -3.87
C VAL A 52 -8.98 -3.32 -4.45
N VAL A 53 -9.82 -2.44 -3.89
CA VAL A 53 -9.67 -0.99 -3.98
C VAL A 53 -9.50 -0.42 -2.59
N GLY A 54 -8.69 0.62 -2.46
CA GLY A 54 -8.42 1.18 -1.15
C GLY A 54 -7.68 2.50 -1.19
N THR A 55 -7.58 3.11 -0.02
CA THR A 55 -6.80 4.32 0.19
C THR A 55 -5.69 4.07 1.21
N ILE A 56 -4.46 4.48 0.87
CA ILE A 56 -3.35 4.55 1.81
C ILE A 56 -3.35 5.95 2.42
N TYR A 57 -3.41 6.05 3.74
CA TYR A 57 -3.27 7.29 4.49
C TYR A 57 -1.91 7.28 5.19
N ASN A 58 -1.13 8.34 4.97
CA ASN A 58 0.07 8.58 5.75
C ASN A 58 -0.31 9.40 7.00
N ASP A 59 -0.58 8.69 8.09
CA ASP A 59 -0.85 9.27 9.41
C ASP A 59 0.43 9.35 10.27
N THR A 60 1.61 9.14 9.67
CA THR A 60 2.93 9.36 10.31
C THR A 60 3.29 10.86 10.30
N ASP A 61 4.38 11.21 10.99
CA ASP A 61 4.96 12.56 10.99
C ASP A 61 5.99 12.80 9.89
N HIS A 62 6.28 11.81 9.04
CA HIS A 62 7.29 11.88 7.98
C HIS A 62 6.75 11.42 6.63
N THR A 63 7.50 11.70 5.57
CA THR A 63 7.12 11.26 4.22
C THR A 63 7.40 9.77 4.06
N ILE A 64 6.44 9.01 3.53
CA ILE A 64 6.62 7.60 3.22
C ILE A 64 6.75 7.41 1.71
N GLY A 65 7.69 6.57 1.28
CA GLY A 65 7.76 6.03 -0.07
C GLY A 65 6.75 4.90 -0.23
N VAL A 66 6.06 4.88 -1.36
CA VAL A 66 5.09 3.85 -1.71
C VAL A 66 5.49 3.23 -3.05
N ASP A 67 5.47 1.90 -3.07
CA ASP A 67 5.65 1.08 -4.26
C ASP A 67 4.67 -0.11 -4.25
N SER A 68 4.51 -0.77 -5.40
CA SER A 68 3.70 -1.98 -5.56
C SER A 68 4.26 -2.96 -6.59
N ASP A 69 5.34 -2.59 -7.31
CA ASP A 69 5.97 -3.49 -8.27
C ASP A 69 7.04 -4.38 -7.64
N GLY A 70 7.44 -4.06 -6.41
CA GLY A 70 8.34 -4.88 -5.62
C GLY A 70 9.75 -4.89 -6.17
N THR A 71 10.16 -3.86 -6.92
CA THR A 71 11.54 -3.65 -7.36
C THR A 71 12.45 -3.19 -6.22
N GLY A 72 11.87 -2.65 -5.14
CA GLY A 72 12.61 -1.98 -4.07
C GLY A 72 13.01 -0.54 -4.44
N GLU A 73 12.50 -0.02 -5.55
CA GLU A 73 12.54 1.39 -5.90
C GLU A 73 11.28 2.09 -5.38
N ILE A 74 11.41 3.34 -4.92
CA ILE A 74 10.24 4.12 -4.49
C ILE A 74 9.59 4.70 -5.75
N SER A 75 8.34 4.28 -5.99
CA SER A 75 7.57 4.75 -7.13
C SER A 75 6.98 6.15 -6.94
N CYS A 76 6.54 6.46 -5.72
CA CYS A 76 6.09 7.80 -5.35
C CYS A 76 6.22 8.06 -3.86
N PHE A 77 6.14 9.33 -3.47
CA PHE A 77 6.19 9.75 -2.07
C PHE A 77 4.85 10.32 -1.59
N LEU A 78 4.47 9.96 -0.37
CA LEU A 78 3.25 10.40 0.28
C LEU A 78 3.61 11.21 1.55
N ASN A 79 3.41 12.52 1.51
CA ASN A 79 3.70 13.41 2.64
C ASN A 79 2.76 13.16 3.83
N PRO A 80 3.12 13.58 5.06
CA PRO A 80 2.27 13.50 6.25
C PRO A 80 0.86 14.07 6.01
N GLY A 81 -0.16 13.37 6.49
CA GLY A 81 -1.57 13.74 6.36
C GLY A 81 -2.13 13.66 4.93
N ARG A 82 -1.35 13.16 3.96
CA ARG A 82 -1.83 12.91 2.59
C ARG A 82 -2.28 11.47 2.44
N ASN A 83 -3.06 11.24 1.38
CA ASN A 83 -3.50 9.92 0.99
C ASN A 83 -3.46 9.73 -0.53
N THR A 84 -3.42 8.46 -0.94
CA THR A 84 -3.44 8.04 -2.34
C THR A 84 -4.26 6.76 -2.48
N MET A 85 -4.91 6.59 -3.64
CA MET A 85 -5.72 5.42 -3.92
C MET A 85 -4.89 4.32 -4.58
N PHE A 86 -5.21 3.07 -4.28
CA PHE A 86 -4.70 1.89 -4.95
C PHE A 86 -5.84 0.99 -5.44
N ALA A 87 -5.54 0.22 -6.48
CA ALA A 87 -6.43 -0.79 -7.03
C ALA A 87 -5.61 -1.95 -7.61
N GLY A 88 -5.95 -3.19 -7.24
CA GLY A 88 -5.21 -4.37 -7.67
C GLY A 88 -6.11 -5.58 -7.88
N SER A 89 -5.97 -6.25 -9.03
CA SER A 89 -6.61 -7.53 -9.31
C SER A 89 -5.83 -8.69 -8.67
N MET A 90 -6.54 -9.67 -8.11
CA MET A 90 -5.93 -10.88 -7.54
C MET A 90 -5.44 -11.83 -8.64
N GLY A 91 -4.40 -12.60 -8.33
CA GLY A 91 -3.88 -13.65 -9.22
C GLY A 91 -3.21 -13.16 -10.51
N VAL A 92 -2.98 -11.85 -10.66
CA VAL A 92 -2.26 -11.28 -11.80
C VAL A 92 -0.76 -11.49 -11.59
N ARG A 93 -0.25 -12.57 -12.18
CA ARG A 93 1.20 -12.90 -12.23
C ARG A 93 2.09 -11.81 -12.86
N GLU A 94 1.51 -10.83 -13.55
CA GLU A 94 2.25 -9.67 -14.07
C GLU A 94 2.55 -8.62 -12.99
N SER A 95 2.03 -8.77 -11.76
CA SER A 95 2.66 -8.15 -10.59
C SER A 95 4.06 -8.74 -10.47
N ARG A 96 5.07 -7.95 -10.84
CA ARG A 96 6.49 -8.31 -10.96
C ARG A 96 7.13 -8.53 -9.60
N SER A 97 6.49 -9.28 -8.71
CA SER A 97 6.94 -9.56 -7.35
C SER A 97 8.14 -10.50 -7.37
N VAL A 98 9.31 -9.97 -7.73
CA VAL A 98 10.58 -10.72 -7.73
C VAL A 98 10.97 -11.14 -6.30
N HIS A 99 10.38 -10.53 -5.26
CA HIS A 99 10.64 -10.91 -3.87
C HIS A 99 9.38 -10.72 -3.00
N MET A 100 8.55 -11.77 -2.98
CA MET A 100 7.48 -11.93 -2.00
C MET A 100 8.07 -12.47 -0.68
N PRO A 101 7.46 -12.19 0.48
CA PRO A 101 7.80 -12.90 1.71
C PRO A 101 7.60 -14.41 1.48
N HIS A 102 8.63 -15.21 1.72
CA HIS A 102 8.62 -16.65 1.41
C HIS A 102 7.64 -17.44 2.31
N GLU A 103 7.19 -16.81 3.40
CA GLU A 103 6.39 -17.40 4.47
C GLU A 103 4.87 -17.28 4.24
N VAL A 104 4.44 -16.50 3.24
CA VAL A 104 3.02 -16.32 2.90
C VAL A 104 2.64 -17.28 1.76
N LYS A 105 1.83 -18.30 2.06
CA LYS A 105 1.48 -19.36 1.09
C LYS A 105 0.75 -18.83 -0.13
N GLU A 106 -0.09 -17.80 0.05
CA GLU A 106 -0.91 -17.18 -0.99
C GLU A 106 -0.26 -15.91 -1.58
N ALA A 107 1.03 -15.67 -1.34
CA ALA A 107 1.67 -14.38 -1.68
C ALA A 107 1.53 -14.00 -3.16
N SER A 108 1.55 -14.99 -4.06
CA SER A 108 1.42 -14.79 -5.50
C SER A 108 0.02 -14.40 -5.97
N GLU A 109 -0.97 -14.51 -5.08
CA GLU A 109 -2.36 -14.17 -5.37
C GLU A 109 -2.75 -12.79 -4.85
N MET A 110 -1.89 -12.17 -4.03
CA MET A 110 -2.14 -10.88 -3.37
C MET A 110 -1.71 -9.68 -4.22
N PHE A 111 -2.38 -8.55 -3.98
CA PHE A 111 -1.86 -7.25 -4.34
C PHE A 111 -0.93 -6.75 -3.23
N TRP A 112 0.28 -6.32 -3.57
CA TRP A 112 1.27 -5.88 -2.59
C TRP A 112 1.50 -4.37 -2.66
N LEU A 113 1.60 -3.76 -1.48
CA LEU A 113 2.17 -2.45 -1.28
C LEU A 113 3.48 -2.57 -0.49
N TYR A 114 4.44 -1.74 -0.83
CA TYR A 114 5.76 -1.67 -0.23
C TYR A 114 5.95 -0.26 0.29
N LEU A 115 6.08 -0.13 1.61
CA LEU A 115 6.20 1.14 2.30
C LEU A 115 7.58 1.29 2.89
N SER A 116 8.22 2.43 2.69
CA SER A 116 9.54 2.67 3.27
C SER A 116 9.74 4.13 3.64
N ALA A 117 10.52 4.36 4.69
CA ALA A 117 10.95 5.72 5.05
C ALA A 117 12.06 6.22 4.11
N ARG A 118 12.83 5.32 3.47
CA ARG A 118 14.00 5.68 2.64
C ARG A 118 14.21 4.71 1.48
N MET A 119 14.75 5.21 0.37
CA MET A 119 15.19 4.37 -0.76
C MET A 119 16.11 3.26 -0.26
N HIS A 120 15.86 2.01 -0.68
CA HIS A 120 16.71 0.84 -0.40
C HIS A 120 16.90 0.46 1.09
N GLN A 121 16.07 0.97 2.00
CA GLN A 121 16.03 0.52 3.40
C GLN A 121 14.76 -0.27 3.68
N GLY A 122 14.80 -1.08 4.74
CA GLY A 122 13.75 -2.00 5.19
C GLY A 122 12.34 -1.52 4.85
N VAL A 123 11.57 -2.42 4.24
CA VAL A 123 10.28 -2.12 3.63
C VAL A 123 9.20 -2.83 4.43
N THR A 124 8.21 -2.10 4.94
CA THR A 124 6.96 -2.73 5.39
C THR A 124 6.19 -3.16 4.15
N ALA A 125 6.10 -4.48 3.91
CA ALA A 125 5.29 -5.06 2.85
C ALA A 125 3.88 -5.33 3.38
N VAL A 126 2.87 -4.84 2.68
CA VAL A 126 1.45 -5.03 3.00
C VAL A 126 0.77 -5.74 1.85
N GLY A 127 0.33 -6.98 2.07
CA GLY A 127 -0.35 -7.82 1.08
C GLY A 127 -1.85 -7.82 1.31
N PHE A 128 -2.63 -7.60 0.26
CA PHE A 128 -4.09 -7.63 0.27
C PHE A 128 -4.57 -8.84 -0.51
N LEU A 129 -5.39 -9.66 0.12
CA LEU A 129 -6.01 -10.85 -0.46
C LEU A 129 -7.53 -10.67 -0.47
N ASP A 130 -8.14 -10.78 -1.63
CA ASP A 130 -9.59 -10.96 -1.78
C ASP A 130 -9.81 -12.37 -2.36
N PRO A 131 -10.13 -13.37 -1.54
CA PRO A 131 -10.15 -14.75 -2.01
C PRO A 131 -11.46 -15.08 -2.75
N ASN A 132 -11.37 -15.93 -3.77
CA ASN A 132 -12.56 -16.48 -4.47
C ASN A 132 -13.61 -17.12 -3.54
N ARG A 133 -13.20 -17.53 -2.34
CA ARG A 133 -14.07 -17.99 -1.25
C ARG A 133 -13.51 -17.53 0.08
N GLY A 134 -14.38 -16.95 0.90
CA GLY A 134 -14.04 -16.43 2.22
C GLY A 134 -14.07 -14.91 2.22
N GLU A 135 -13.57 -14.33 3.30
CA GLU A 135 -13.48 -12.88 3.43
C GLU A 135 -12.07 -12.38 3.13
N PRO A 136 -11.92 -11.10 2.71
CA PRO A 136 -10.62 -10.51 2.48
C PRO A 136 -9.70 -10.51 3.69
N GLN A 137 -8.40 -10.53 3.44
CA GLN A 137 -7.36 -10.57 4.48
C GLN A 137 -6.23 -9.61 4.13
N VAL A 138 -5.60 -9.04 5.15
CA VAL A 138 -4.39 -8.26 5.00
C VAL A 138 -3.24 -8.88 5.78
N PHE A 139 -2.09 -8.94 5.14
CA PHE A 139 -0.84 -9.43 5.69
C PHE A 139 0.17 -8.29 5.75
N ALA A 140 0.94 -8.24 6.83
CA ALA A 140 2.07 -7.34 6.94
C ALA A 140 3.33 -8.14 7.29
N SER A 141 4.41 -7.89 6.58
CA SER A 141 5.72 -8.45 6.91
C SER A 141 6.80 -7.45 6.59
N GLN A 142 7.95 -7.62 7.21
CA GLN A 142 9.12 -6.94 6.74
C GLN A 142 9.61 -7.54 5.41
N ARG A 143 10.11 -6.69 4.54
CA ARG A 143 10.91 -7.06 3.38
C ARG A 143 12.24 -6.34 3.44
N VAL A 144 13.31 -7.13 3.39
CA VAL A 144 14.67 -6.62 3.18
C VAL A 144 14.89 -6.52 1.67
N SER A 145 15.02 -5.31 1.14
CA SER A 145 15.57 -5.16 -0.22
C SER A 145 17.03 -5.58 -0.18
N ASN A 146 17.39 -6.61 -0.94
CA ASN A 146 18.74 -7.15 -1.04
C ASN A 146 19.75 -6.03 -1.34
N LEU A 147 20.38 -5.46 -0.31
CA LEU A 147 21.63 -4.66 -0.29
C LEU A 147 21.72 -3.98 1.09
N HIS A 148 22.30 -4.68 2.07
CA HIS A 148 22.85 -4.12 3.33
C HIS A 148 21.94 -3.88 4.55
N SER A 149 20.69 -4.33 4.62
CA SER A 149 19.93 -4.20 5.89
C SER A 149 20.27 -5.33 6.88
N ALA A 150 20.42 -4.97 8.16
CA ALA A 150 20.77 -5.85 9.28
C ALA A 150 19.55 -6.50 9.94
N CYS A 151 18.39 -6.47 9.26
CA CYS A 151 17.14 -6.89 9.85
C CYS A 151 17.00 -8.42 9.78
N PRO A 152 16.81 -9.12 10.91
CA PRO A 152 16.44 -10.52 10.87
C PRO A 152 15.10 -10.67 10.15
N PRO A 153 14.92 -11.68 9.29
CA PRO A 153 13.61 -11.94 8.69
C PRO A 153 12.58 -12.22 9.78
N ASP A 154 11.34 -11.73 9.60
CA ASP A 154 10.22 -12.09 10.47
C ASP A 154 9.99 -13.60 10.43
N GLU A 155 9.88 -14.25 11.59
CA GLU A 155 9.57 -15.70 11.66
C GLU A 155 8.14 -16.01 11.19
N LYS A 156 7.23 -15.01 11.20
CA LYS A 156 5.87 -15.13 10.66
C LYS A 156 5.27 -13.75 10.32
N PRO A 157 4.62 -13.59 9.16
CA PRO A 157 3.87 -12.37 8.82
C PRO A 157 2.73 -12.12 9.82
N ALA A 158 2.49 -10.85 10.16
CA ALA A 158 1.28 -10.42 10.84
C ALA A 158 0.09 -10.51 9.87
N SER A 159 -1.10 -10.82 10.39
CA SER A 159 -2.31 -10.98 9.58
C SER A 159 -3.54 -10.53 10.35
N THR A 160 -4.49 -9.94 9.62
CA THR A 160 -5.81 -9.60 10.14
C THR A 160 -6.70 -10.83 10.32
N GLY A 161 -6.36 -11.97 9.70
CA GLY A 161 -7.34 -13.02 9.41
C GLY A 161 -8.44 -12.52 8.45
N GLU A 162 -9.53 -13.28 8.38
CA GLU A 162 -10.74 -12.96 7.61
C GLU A 162 -11.43 -11.70 8.16
N MET A 163 -11.57 -10.68 7.31
CA MET A 163 -12.17 -9.40 7.68
C MET A 163 -13.59 -9.25 7.13
N GLU A 164 -14.57 -9.27 8.02
CA GLU A 164 -15.97 -8.94 7.74
C GLU A 164 -16.13 -7.49 7.24
N GLN A 165 -17.17 -7.21 6.46
CA GLN A 165 -17.45 -5.84 6.04
C GLN A 165 -17.77 -4.91 7.22
N ALA A 166 -17.26 -3.68 7.16
CA ALA A 166 -17.33 -2.69 8.24
C ALA A 166 -16.60 -3.13 9.53
N SER A 167 -15.44 -3.75 9.38
CA SER A 167 -14.52 -4.12 10.46
C SER A 167 -13.18 -3.40 10.34
N HIS A 168 -12.38 -3.47 11.39
CA HIS A 168 -11.02 -2.95 11.40
C HIS A 168 -10.12 -3.81 12.27
N GLU A 169 -8.83 -3.84 11.93
CA GLU A 169 -7.80 -4.56 12.68
C GLU A 169 -6.51 -3.73 12.72
N ALA A 170 -5.79 -3.84 13.84
CA ALA A 170 -4.47 -3.23 14.00
C ALA A 170 -3.39 -4.29 13.83
N LEU A 171 -2.43 -4.05 12.92
CA LEU A 171 -1.24 -4.87 12.78
C LEU A 171 -0.04 -4.10 13.33
N THR A 172 0.55 -4.61 14.40
CA THR A 172 1.69 -3.97 15.07
C THR A 172 2.85 -4.95 15.26
N GLY A 173 4.06 -4.43 15.17
CA GLY A 173 5.28 -5.18 15.48
C GLY A 173 6.50 -4.39 15.04
N ASP A 174 7.62 -4.55 15.74
CA ASP A 174 8.84 -3.74 15.50
C ASP A 174 9.27 -3.75 14.02
N ALA A 175 9.15 -4.90 13.36
CA ALA A 175 9.57 -5.11 11.98
C ALA A 175 8.62 -4.51 10.94
N ILE A 176 7.34 -4.33 11.27
CA ILE A 176 6.28 -3.85 10.35
C ILE A 176 5.76 -2.45 10.70
N GLY A 177 6.03 -1.98 11.92
CA GLY A 177 5.54 -0.72 12.47
C GLY A 177 4.15 -0.84 13.07
N ALA A 178 3.32 0.18 12.88
CA ALA A 178 1.94 0.25 13.35
C ALA A 178 1.01 0.62 12.19
N LEU A 179 0.18 -0.34 11.81
CA LEU A 179 -0.77 -0.24 10.71
C LEU A 179 -2.19 -0.42 11.23
N TRP A 180 -3.13 0.31 10.63
CA TRP A 180 -4.56 0.14 10.87
C TRP A 180 -5.28 -0.15 9.55
N ILE A 181 -5.92 -1.31 9.52
CA ILE A 181 -6.61 -1.84 8.34
C ILE A 181 -8.10 -1.66 8.57
N GLU A 182 -8.81 -1.05 7.63
CA GLU A 182 -10.25 -0.88 7.69
C GLU A 182 -10.92 -1.54 6.49
N ARG A 183 -11.70 -2.60 6.75
CA ARG A 183 -12.54 -3.26 5.75
C ARG A 183 -13.86 -2.52 5.67
N LEU A 184 -14.05 -1.76 4.62
CA LEU A 184 -15.27 -0.99 4.38
C LEU A 184 -16.32 -1.87 3.67
N ARG A 185 -17.57 -1.41 3.63
CA ARG A 185 -18.59 -2.09 2.81
C ARG A 185 -18.27 -1.96 1.34
N ASP A 186 -18.51 -3.03 0.59
CA ASP A 186 -18.33 -3.03 -0.85
C ASP A 186 -19.32 -2.08 -1.51
N ASP A 187 -18.82 -1.32 -2.47
CA ASP A 187 -19.62 -0.38 -3.24
C ASP A 187 -19.11 -0.36 -4.67
N LYS A 188 -19.94 -0.86 -5.59
CA LYS A 188 -19.63 -0.91 -7.02
C LYS A 188 -19.22 0.44 -7.61
N ASN A 189 -19.78 1.55 -7.12
CA ASN A 189 -19.45 2.87 -7.65
C ASN A 189 -18.06 3.28 -7.18
N VAL A 190 -17.71 3.00 -5.93
CA VAL A 190 -16.36 3.26 -5.40
C VAL A 190 -15.34 2.40 -6.13
N ALA A 191 -15.62 1.11 -6.33
CA ALA A 191 -14.71 0.22 -7.05
C ALA A 191 -14.49 0.66 -8.51
N ARG A 192 -15.56 1.03 -9.23
CA ARG A 192 -15.46 1.58 -10.61
C ARG A 192 -14.68 2.88 -10.66
N GLN A 193 -14.95 3.81 -9.73
CA GLN A 193 -14.23 5.08 -9.68
C GLN A 193 -12.76 4.86 -9.33
N GLY A 194 -12.46 3.94 -8.41
CA GLY A 194 -11.11 3.65 -7.95
C GLY A 194 -10.26 2.94 -8.98
N THR A 195 -10.84 1.98 -9.69
CA THR A 195 -10.17 1.28 -10.81
C THR A 195 -10.13 2.10 -12.09
N GLY A 196 -11.03 3.08 -12.25
CA GLY A 196 -11.26 3.79 -13.51
C GLY A 196 -11.97 2.92 -14.56
N TRP A 197 -12.53 1.78 -14.16
CA TRP A 197 -13.20 0.84 -15.05
C TRP A 197 -14.69 0.78 -14.81
N ASP A 198 -15.47 0.99 -15.87
CA ASP A 198 -16.93 0.89 -15.82
C ASP A 198 -17.40 -0.47 -16.36
N GLY A 199 -17.27 -1.51 -15.53
CA GLY A 199 -17.68 -2.87 -15.88
C GLY A 199 -18.18 -3.65 -14.68
N TRP A 200 -18.83 -4.78 -14.93
CA TRP A 200 -19.35 -5.64 -13.85
C TRP A 200 -18.25 -6.36 -13.07
N ALA A 201 -17.09 -6.57 -13.69
CA ALA A 201 -15.96 -7.33 -13.14
C ALA A 201 -15.25 -6.67 -11.94
N VAL A 202 -15.64 -5.45 -11.56
CA VAL A 202 -15.11 -4.75 -10.39
C VAL A 202 -16.19 -4.46 -9.34
N ASN A 203 -17.44 -4.89 -9.58
CA ASN A 203 -18.57 -4.47 -8.75
C ASN A 203 -18.54 -5.06 -7.33
N ASP A 204 -17.79 -6.13 -7.15
CA ASP A 204 -17.63 -6.96 -5.95
C ASP A 204 -16.26 -6.82 -5.31
N TRP A 205 -15.37 -5.98 -5.86
CA TRP A 205 -14.02 -5.81 -5.31
C TRP A 205 -14.08 -5.32 -3.87
N ALA A 206 -13.29 -5.99 -3.02
CA ALA A 206 -13.10 -5.63 -1.64
C ALA A 206 -12.60 -4.19 -1.50
N ARG A 207 -13.24 -3.43 -0.61
CA ARG A 207 -12.81 -2.10 -0.19
C ARG A 207 -12.04 -2.15 1.12
N ILE A 208 -10.74 -1.90 1.08
CA ILE A 208 -9.85 -1.97 2.24
C ILE A 208 -8.96 -0.73 2.30
N ASP A 209 -9.11 0.07 3.34
CA ASP A 209 -8.27 1.24 3.59
C ASP A 209 -7.10 0.87 4.52
N LEU A 210 -5.93 1.48 4.28
CA LEU A 210 -4.70 1.30 5.05
C LEU A 210 -4.27 2.63 5.65
N ARG A 211 -4.20 2.72 6.97
CA ARG A 211 -3.57 3.85 7.67
C ARG A 211 -2.23 3.42 8.22
N VAL A 212 -1.21 4.24 7.96
CA VAL A 212 0.16 4.03 8.42
C VAL A 212 0.44 5.02 9.54
N TYR A 213 0.60 4.53 10.77
CA TYR A 213 0.95 5.35 11.93
C TYR A 213 2.46 5.32 12.22
N GLU A 214 3.09 4.19 11.96
CA GLU A 214 4.52 3.99 12.12
C GLU A 214 5.00 2.97 11.08
N LEU A 215 6.17 3.22 10.49
CA LEU A 215 6.83 2.23 9.64
C LEU A 215 7.76 1.36 10.49
N GLY A 216 7.87 0.09 10.12
CA GLY A 216 8.79 -0.83 10.78
C GLY A 216 10.22 -0.33 10.71
N SER A 217 11.00 -0.61 11.76
CA SER A 217 12.39 -0.20 11.82
C SER A 217 13.31 -1.33 12.25
N CYS A 218 14.49 -1.31 11.65
CA CYS A 218 15.66 -2.12 11.92
C CYS A 218 16.85 -1.48 11.16
#